data_AF-A0A2D5GQP4-F1
#
_entry.id   AF-A0A2D5GQP4-F1
#
_cell.length_a   1.000
_cell.length_b   1.000
_cell.length_c   1.000
_cell.angle_alpha   90.00
_cell.angle_beta   90.00
_cell.angle_gamma   90.00
#
_symmetry.space_group_name_H-M   'P 1'
#
loop_
_entity.id
_entity.type
_entity.pdbx_description
1 polymer ?
#
loop_
_entity_poly.entity_id
_entity_poly.type
_entity_poly.pdbx_seq_one_letter_code
_entity_poly.pdbx_strand_id
1 'polypeptide(L)'
;MSEDSQYLAQLIGKTVVVDLSSLYVIAGTLIGQDQHYLFLENADVHDLRDTTTTRETYVHKIGLHGIAANRERALVSRREVVSLSALEDIIR
;
A
#
# COMPACT_ATOMS: atom_id res chain seq x y z
N MET A 1 -3.02 20.79 12.22
CA MET A 1 -2.95 19.54 11.43
C MET A 1 -3.21 18.40 12.39
N SER A 2 -4.05 17.41 12.04
CA SER A 2 -4.25 16.24 12.92
C SER A 2 -2.97 15.39 12.97
N GLU A 3 -2.77 14.65 14.07
CA GLU A 3 -1.64 13.71 14.21
C GLU A 3 -1.58 12.72 13.04
N ASP A 4 -2.74 12.22 12.59
CA ASP A 4 -2.86 11.35 11.42
C ASP A 4 -2.28 11.97 10.14
N SER A 5 -2.51 13.28 9.94
CA SER A 5 -1.98 13.99 8.77
C SER A 5 -0.45 14.10 8.82
N GLN A 6 0.12 14.15 10.03
CA GLN A 6 1.56 14.26 10.23
C GLN A 6 2.26 12.91 10.05
N TYR A 7 1.62 11.81 10.46
CA TYR A 7 2.12 10.46 10.18
C TYR A 7 2.04 10.15 8.68
N LEU A 8 0.93 10.48 8.02
CA LEU A 8 0.78 10.28 6.58
C LEU A 8 1.84 11.05 5.78
N ALA A 9 2.19 12.26 6.22
CA ALA A 9 3.26 13.06 5.61
C ALA A 9 4.64 12.38 5.71
N GLN A 10 4.91 11.62 6.77
CA GLN A 10 6.16 10.86 6.94
C GLN A 10 6.23 9.62 6.04
N LEU A 11 5.10 9.14 5.53
CA LEU A 11 5.03 8.02 4.60
C LEU A 11 5.21 8.46 3.13
N ILE A 12 5.13 9.75 2.83
CA ILE A 12 5.35 10.26 1.47
C ILE A 12 6.78 9.93 1.02
N GLY A 13 6.89 9.40 -0.20
CA GLY A 13 8.14 8.91 -0.79
C GLY A 13 8.54 7.51 -0.34
N LYS A 14 7.84 6.91 0.64
CA LYS A 14 8.11 5.55 1.09
C LYS A 14 7.29 4.53 0.31
N THR A 15 7.85 3.33 0.22
CA THR A 15 7.08 2.14 -0.18
C THR A 15 6.14 1.77 0.96
N VAL A 16 4.84 1.71 0.67
CA VAL A 16 3.79 1.41 1.63
C VAL A 16 3.01 0.17 1.22
N VAL A 17 2.43 -0.49 2.21
CA VAL A 17 1.38 -1.50 2.04
C VAL A 17 0.06 -0.89 2.50
N VAL A 18 -0.96 -1.03 1.65
CA VAL A 18 -2.33 -0.56 1.87
C VAL A 18 -3.24 -1.78 1.88
N ASP A 19 -3.88 -2.02 3.01
CA ASP A 19 -4.92 -3.03 3.14
C ASP A 19 -6.27 -2.41 2.86
N LEU A 20 -7.04 -3.07 2.00
CA LEU A 20 -8.41 -2.65 1.73
C LEU A 20 -9.40 -3.47 2.56
N SER A 21 -10.60 -2.92 2.71
CA SER A 21 -11.80 -3.58 3.25
C SER A 21 -12.17 -4.84 2.44
N SER A 22 -11.81 -4.84 1.16
CA SER A 22 -11.97 -5.94 0.22
C SER A 22 -10.75 -6.87 0.23
N LEU A 23 -10.80 -7.96 -0.54
CA LEU A 23 -9.70 -8.93 -0.65
C LEU A 23 -8.53 -8.46 -1.54
N TYR A 24 -8.24 -7.16 -1.50
CA TYR A 24 -7.10 -6.55 -2.17
C TYR A 24 -6.05 -6.11 -1.16
N VAL A 25 -4.80 -6.19 -1.59
CA VAL A 25 -3.64 -5.56 -0.94
C VAL A 25 -2.92 -4.78 -2.01
N ILE A 26 -2.54 -3.54 -1.69
CA ILE A 26 -1.83 -2.67 -2.63
C ILE A 26 -0.48 -2.34 -2.04
N ALA A 27 0.59 -2.53 -2.81
CA ALA A 27 1.92 -2.08 -2.43
C ALA A 27 2.45 -1.12 -3.48
N GLY A 28 3.09 -0.02 -3.06
CA GLY A 28 3.66 0.96 -3.99
C GLY A 28 4.28 2.14 -3.27
N THR A 29 4.85 3.09 -4.01
CA THR A 29 5.40 4.31 -3.42
C THR A 29 4.29 5.33 -3.21
N LEU A 30 4.06 5.77 -1.97
CA LEU A 30 3.08 6.81 -1.68
C LEU A 30 3.64 8.18 -2.11
N ILE A 31 3.04 8.81 -3.13
CA ILE A 31 3.51 10.10 -3.65
C ILE A 31 2.64 11.28 -3.22
N GLY A 32 1.48 11.02 -2.64
CA GLY A 32 0.58 12.07 -2.19
C GLY A 32 -0.78 11.55 -1.75
N GLN A 33 -1.66 12.49 -1.44
CA GLN A 33 -3.05 12.23 -1.12
C GLN A 33 -3.91 13.47 -1.40
N ASP A 34 -5.21 13.26 -1.51
CA ASP A 34 -6.21 14.31 -1.37
C ASP A 34 -7.31 13.87 -0.37
N GLN A 35 -8.44 14.57 -0.39
CA GLN A 35 -9.58 14.26 0.47
C GLN A 35 -10.15 12.84 0.25
N HIS A 36 -9.98 12.26 -0.94
CA HIS A 36 -10.63 11.03 -1.38
C HIS A 36 -9.66 9.88 -1.63
N TYR A 37 -8.43 10.19 -2.04
CA TYR A 37 -7.50 9.20 -2.59
C TYR A 37 -6.11 9.29 -1.96
N LEU A 38 -5.46 8.13 -1.87
CA LEU A 38 -4.01 8.02 -1.80
C LEU A 38 -3.47 7.86 -3.21
N PHE A 39 -2.34 8.52 -3.51
CA PHE A 39 -1.70 8.47 -4.81
C PHE A 39 -0.45 7.60 -4.70
N LEU A 40 -0.43 6.49 -5.42
CA LEU A 40 0.71 5.57 -5.45
C LEU A 40 1.33 5.50 -6.86
N GLU A 41 2.65 5.39 -6.91
CA GLU A 41 3.42 5.07 -8.11
C GLU A 41 4.09 3.71 -8.00
N ASN A 42 4.34 3.06 -9.15
CA ASN A 42 4.93 1.73 -9.26
C ASN A 42 4.22 0.73 -8.34
N ALA A 43 2.89 0.69 -8.46
CA ALA A 43 2.02 -0.04 -7.57
C ALA A 43 1.74 -1.45 -8.09
N ASP A 44 1.70 -2.41 -7.18
CA ASP A 44 1.11 -3.71 -7.37
C ASP A 44 -0.25 -3.73 -6.68
N VAL A 45 -1.32 -3.91 -7.46
CA VAL A 45 -2.67 -4.11 -6.93
C VAL A 45 -2.92 -5.62 -6.97
N HIS A 46 -2.81 -6.25 -5.80
CA HIS A 46 -2.86 -7.71 -5.67
C HIS A 46 -4.23 -8.16 -5.19
N ASP A 47 -4.94 -8.92 -6.02
CA ASP A 47 -6.16 -9.61 -5.62
C ASP A 47 -5.81 -10.93 -4.92
N LEU A 48 -6.19 -11.06 -3.65
CA LEU A 48 -5.93 -12.29 -2.89
C LEU A 48 -6.75 -13.48 -3.41
N ARG A 49 -7.77 -13.26 -4.25
CA ARG A 49 -8.56 -14.33 -4.87
C ARG A 49 -7.87 -14.96 -6.07
N ASP A 50 -6.94 -14.25 -6.70
CA ASP A 50 -6.24 -14.74 -7.90
C ASP A 50 -5.12 -15.74 -7.57
N THR A 51 -4.81 -15.91 -6.28
CA THR A 51 -3.70 -16.75 -5.82
C THR A 51 -4.06 -17.50 -4.54
N THR A 52 -3.29 -18.53 -4.20
CA THR A 52 -3.35 -19.17 -2.88
C THR A 52 -2.47 -18.45 -1.84
N THR A 53 -1.96 -17.27 -2.16
CA THR A 53 -1.02 -16.53 -1.30
C THR A 53 -1.81 -15.77 -0.24
N THR A 54 -1.48 -15.94 1.03
CA THR A 54 -2.04 -15.12 2.11
C THR A 54 -1.48 -13.70 2.05
N ARG A 55 -2.20 -12.73 2.61
CA ARG A 55 -1.71 -11.34 2.76
C ARG A 55 -0.33 -11.28 3.39
N GLU A 56 -0.11 -12.01 4.48
CA GLU A 56 1.19 -12.08 5.18
C GLU A 56 2.29 -12.60 4.26
N THR A 57 2.02 -13.70 3.53
CA THR A 57 2.98 -14.28 2.60
C THR A 57 3.29 -13.32 1.44
N TYR A 58 2.27 -12.62 0.94
CA TYR A 58 2.44 -11.61 -0.10
C TYR A 58 3.34 -10.47 0.39
N VAL A 59 3.03 -9.89 1.56
CA VAL A 59 3.80 -8.76 2.12
C VAL A 59 5.24 -9.17 2.41
N HIS A 60 5.47 -10.37 2.96
CA HIS A 60 6.82 -10.87 3.19
C HIS A 60 7.60 -11.05 1.87
N LYS A 61 6.96 -11.59 0.82
CA LYS A 61 7.59 -11.73 -0.51
C LYS A 61 8.01 -10.39 -1.09
N ILE A 62 7.17 -9.36 -1.02
CA ILE A 62 7.46 -8.07 -1.67
C ILE A 62 8.62 -7.31 -1.02
N GLY A 63 8.93 -7.46 0.27
CA GLY A 63 10.17 -6.83 0.77
C GLY A 63 11.39 -7.72 0.76
N LEU A 64 11.26 -9.02 0.50
CA LEU A 64 12.41 -9.83 0.09
C LEU A 64 12.81 -9.59 -1.37
N HIS A 65 11.83 -9.44 -2.26
CA HIS A 65 12.06 -9.45 -3.69
C HIS A 65 11.76 -8.13 -4.40
N GLY A 66 11.24 -7.14 -3.68
CA GLY A 66 10.71 -5.91 -4.26
C GLY A 66 9.27 -6.08 -4.76
N ILE A 67 8.67 -4.95 -5.14
CA ILE A 67 7.31 -4.90 -5.69
C ILE A 67 7.34 -5.25 -7.17
N ALA A 68 6.53 -6.23 -7.57
CA ALA A 68 6.26 -6.54 -8.97
C ALA A 68 5.16 -5.63 -9.51
N ALA A 69 5.50 -4.35 -9.75
CA ALA A 69 4.52 -3.33 -10.11
C ALA A 69 3.71 -3.71 -11.35
N ASN A 70 2.38 -3.65 -11.23
CA ASN A 70 1.43 -3.94 -12.32
C ASN A 70 0.59 -2.71 -12.72
N ARG A 71 0.83 -1.56 -12.07
CA ARG A 71 0.36 -0.23 -12.46
C ARG A 71 1.48 0.79 -12.26
N GLU A 72 1.67 1.66 -13.25
CA GLU A 72 2.55 2.82 -13.10
C GLU A 72 1.99 3.81 -12.06
N ARG A 73 0.66 4.01 -12.04
CA ARG A 73 -0.06 4.88 -11.11
C ARG A 73 -1.33 4.21 -10.59
N ALA A 74 -1.63 4.40 -9.31
CA ALA A 74 -2.87 3.94 -8.69
C ALA A 74 -3.47 5.03 -7.78
N LEU A 75 -4.78 5.26 -7.90
CA LEU A 75 -5.56 6.06 -6.97
C LEU A 75 -6.33 5.11 -6.05
N VAL A 76 -6.03 5.14 -4.76
CA VAL A 76 -6.65 4.24 -3.78
C VAL A 76 -7.65 5.01 -2.95
N SER A 77 -8.92 4.62 -3.02
CA SER A 77 -9.99 5.25 -2.24
C SER A 77 -9.70 5.14 -0.75
N ARG A 78 -9.56 6.28 -0.07
CA ARG A 78 -9.32 6.36 1.39
C ARG A 78 -10.45 5.74 2.20
N ARG A 79 -11.66 5.67 1.65
CA ARG A 79 -12.82 5.05 2.31
C ARG A 79 -12.71 3.54 2.39
N GLU A 80 -11.95 2.92 1.49
CA GLU A 80 -11.76 1.47 1.46
C GLU A 80 -10.51 1.04 2.24
N VAL A 81 -9.66 1.97 2.68
CA VAL A 81 -8.43 1.65 3.40
C VAL A 81 -8.75 1.23 4.83
N VAL A 82 -8.30 0.04 5.20
CA VAL A 82 -8.34 -0.49 6.57
C VAL A 82 -7.06 -0.14 7.32
N SER A 83 -5.91 -0.31 6.67
CA SER A 83 -4.61 0.03 7.24
C SER A 83 -3.62 0.50 6.16
N LEU A 84 -2.64 1.28 6.60
CA LEU A 84 -1.54 1.80 5.81
C LEU A 84 -0.27 1.71 6.67
N SER A 85 0.81 1.15 6.12
CA SER A 85 2.10 1.06 6.82
C SER A 85 3.25 1.16 5.85
N ALA A 86 4.40 1.68 6.29
CA ALA A 86 5.63 1.59 5.51
C ALA A 86 6.05 0.10 5.43
N LEU A 87 6.49 -0.34 4.26
CA LEU A 87 6.92 -1.73 4.08
C LEU A 87 8.09 -2.10 5.01
N GLU A 88 8.99 -1.15 5.25
CA GLU A 88 10.15 -1.30 6.16
C GLU A 88 9.76 -1.55 7.62
N ASP A 89 8.56 -1.15 8.05
CA ASP A 89 8.07 -1.39 9.41
C ASP A 89 7.49 -2.80 9.58
N ILE A 90 7.16 -3.48 8.46
CA ILE A 90 6.54 -4.81 8.45
C ILE A 90 7.60 -5.91 8.40
N ILE A 91 8.69 -5.68 7.66
CA ILE A 91 9.72 -6.69 7.40
C ILE A 91 10.89 -6.41 8.32
N ARG A 92 10.88 -7.10 9.46
CA ARG A 92 11.95 -7.10 10.45
C ARG A 92 12.56 -8.47 10.60
#